data_AF-A0A1H3XWF3-F1
#
_entry.id   AF-A0A1H3XWF3-F1
#
_cell.length_a   1.000
_cell.length_b   1.000
_cell.length_c   1.000
_cell.angle_alpha   90.00
_cell.angle_beta   90.00
_cell.angle_gamma   90.00
#
_symmetry.space_group_name_H-M   'P 1'
#
loop_
_entity.id
_entity.type
_entity.pdbx_description
1 polymer ?
#
loop_
_entity_poly.entity_id
_entity_poly.type
_entity_poly.pdbx_seq_one_letter_code
_entity_poly.pdbx_strand_id
1 'polypeptide(L)'
;MMFKRIKTHTLINNPWVLLGVAAIAAGLLTWSMFRYMSGREAAMRASLMESMNARNQVSVLVPVTDLKAGAPLTSDNFAAREVSADFVYDDTIRAQDFDSLSKLTLVRPVKRGAPVRRADVSSFQARDFSDMLKPGTRALTIDIDTTNSADNMLKPGNRIDLFMIATPGDGSDSGSRGQSAQLLLSDLAVIATGRDVRPRDYGEELSQQDDGSQRQGYDSVTLQVSPEQAAKIALAQKVGTLRAVLRNRSDKLATPPVTVQQASLFGDDGSAGIQYIVGGKGESSVSTRPALDAKPANAHAAAVADVEQRMAAISDAQQRAVQQMQDAVNGRIGRTR
;
A
#
# COMPACT_ATOMS: atom_id res chain seq x y z
N MET A 1 -52.17 -52.60 80.96
CA MET A 1 -50.79 -52.08 80.78
C MET A 1 -50.70 -50.71 81.41
N MET A 2 -49.83 -50.57 82.40
CA MET A 2 -49.75 -49.44 83.34
C MET A 2 -48.74 -48.40 82.83
N PHE A 3 -49.22 -47.28 82.27
CA PHE A 3 -48.35 -46.19 81.81
C PHE A 3 -47.92 -45.34 83.01
N LYS A 4 -46.67 -45.53 83.43
CA LYS A 4 -46.01 -44.78 84.50
C LYS A 4 -45.78 -43.35 84.02
N ARG A 5 -46.51 -42.38 84.57
CA ARG A 5 -46.33 -40.95 84.30
C ARG A 5 -44.92 -40.53 84.74
N ILE A 6 -44.03 -40.28 83.78
CA ILE A 6 -42.69 -39.77 84.03
C ILE A 6 -42.84 -38.31 84.49
N LYS A 7 -42.31 -37.98 85.67
CA LYS A 7 -42.33 -36.61 86.23
C LYS A 7 -41.46 -35.70 85.35
N THR A 8 -42.08 -34.95 84.45
CA THR A 8 -41.42 -34.06 83.47
C THR A 8 -40.64 -32.92 84.12
N HIS A 9 -41.02 -32.51 85.34
CA HIS A 9 -40.33 -31.45 86.09
C HIS A 9 -38.89 -31.80 86.55
N THR A 10 -38.54 -33.09 86.69
CA THR A 10 -37.20 -33.51 87.14
C THR A 10 -36.21 -33.71 85.99
N LEU A 11 -36.71 -33.87 84.76
CA LEU A 11 -35.90 -34.06 83.56
C LEU A 11 -35.32 -32.75 83.02
N ILE A 12 -36.01 -31.63 83.25
CA ILE A 12 -35.60 -30.30 82.75
C ILE A 12 -34.41 -29.72 83.55
N ASN A 13 -34.21 -30.14 84.80
CA ASN A 13 -33.08 -29.68 85.62
C ASN A 13 -31.81 -30.54 85.45
N ASN A 14 -31.82 -31.57 84.60
CA ASN A 14 -30.64 -32.42 84.38
C ASN A 14 -29.76 -31.82 83.27
N PRO A 15 -28.54 -31.34 83.57
CA PRO A 15 -27.70 -30.62 82.60
C PRO A 15 -27.37 -31.45 81.36
N TRP A 16 -27.29 -32.78 81.48
CA TRP A 16 -27.04 -33.68 80.35
C TRP A 16 -28.22 -33.78 79.37
N VAL A 17 -29.46 -33.69 79.88
CA VAL A 17 -30.66 -33.71 79.03
C VAL A 17 -30.78 -32.39 78.25
N LEU A 18 -30.48 -31.26 78.90
CA LEU A 18 -30.41 -29.95 78.25
C LEU A 18 -29.33 -29.90 77.16
N LEU A 19 -28.14 -30.48 77.41
CA LEU A 19 -27.06 -30.55 76.42
C LEU A 19 -27.48 -31.38 75.20
N GLY A 20 -28.12 -32.54 75.41
CA GLY A 20 -28.61 -33.38 74.32
C GLY A 20 -29.64 -32.66 73.43
N VAL A 21 -30.59 -31.94 74.03
CA VAL A 21 -31.60 -31.16 73.29
C VAL A 21 -30.94 -30.00 72.53
N ALA A 22 -29.99 -29.29 73.15
CA ALA A 22 -29.26 -28.21 72.50
C ALA A 22 -28.45 -28.71 71.29
N ALA A 23 -27.81 -29.88 71.38
CA ALA A 23 -27.08 -30.48 70.28
C ALA A 23 -27.99 -30.86 69.10
N ILE A 24 -29.17 -31.42 69.37
CA ILE A 24 -30.16 -31.75 68.33
C ILE A 24 -30.68 -30.48 67.66
N ALA A 25 -31.00 -29.44 68.44
CA ALA A 25 -31.45 -28.16 67.92
C ALA A 25 -30.38 -27.50 67.04
N ALA A 26 -29.11 -27.51 67.46
CA ALA A 26 -27.99 -27.02 66.65
C ALA A 26 -27.81 -27.81 65.35
N GLY A 27 -27.96 -29.14 65.40
CA GLY A 27 -27.93 -30.00 64.21
C GLY A 27 -29.05 -29.68 63.21
N LEU A 28 -30.29 -29.51 63.70
CA LEU A 28 -31.43 -29.15 62.86
C LEU A 28 -31.30 -27.76 62.23
N LEU A 29 -30.82 -26.77 62.99
CA LEU A 29 -30.56 -25.44 62.46
C LEU A 29 -29.47 -25.45 61.40
N THR A 30 -28.38 -26.19 61.64
CA THR A 30 -27.28 -26.35 60.67
C THR A 30 -27.76 -27.05 59.41
N TRP A 31 -28.55 -28.12 59.53
CA TRP A 31 -29.12 -28.83 58.39
C TRP A 31 -30.11 -27.98 57.59
N SER A 32 -30.96 -27.21 58.27
CA SER A 32 -31.89 -26.27 57.65
C SER A 32 -31.15 -25.16 56.90
N MET A 33 -30.10 -24.59 57.53
CA MET A 33 -29.27 -23.55 56.90
C MET A 33 -28.51 -24.10 55.69
N PHE A 34 -27.94 -25.31 55.81
CA PHE A 34 -27.28 -25.99 54.71
C PHE A 34 -28.26 -26.18 53.55
N ARG A 35 -29.44 -26.75 53.79
CA ARG A 35 -30.50 -26.95 52.78
C ARG A 35 -30.93 -25.64 52.12
N TYR A 36 -31.06 -24.55 52.88
CA TYR A 36 -31.43 -23.23 52.37
C TYR A 36 -30.33 -22.62 51.50
N MET A 37 -29.07 -22.70 51.92
CA MET A 37 -27.92 -22.22 51.14
C MET A 37 -27.74 -23.05 49.86
N SER A 38 -27.84 -24.38 49.93
CA SER A 38 -27.76 -25.25 48.76
C SER A 38 -28.84 -24.90 47.72
N GLY A 39 -30.08 -24.64 48.17
CA GLY A 39 -31.18 -24.25 47.29
C GLY A 39 -30.98 -22.87 46.66
N ARG A 40 -30.47 -21.89 47.42
CA ARG A 40 -30.18 -20.54 46.91
C ARG A 40 -29.03 -20.52 45.92
N GLU A 41 -27.96 -21.28 46.17
CA GLU A 41 -26.86 -21.41 45.21
C GLU A 41 -27.32 -22.00 43.89
N ALA A 42 -28.19 -23.02 43.92
CA ALA A 42 -28.74 -23.61 42.71
C ALA A 42 -29.59 -22.61 41.92
N ALA A 43 -30.43 -21.81 42.59
CA ALA A 43 -31.25 -20.78 41.95
C ALA A 43 -30.41 -19.66 41.33
N MET A 44 -29.37 -19.19 42.04
CA MET A 44 -28.45 -18.18 41.51
C MET A 44 -27.65 -18.70 40.31
N ARG A 45 -27.11 -19.92 40.40
CA ARG A 45 -26.40 -20.57 39.27
C ARG A 45 -27.31 -20.71 38.06
N ALA A 46 -28.56 -21.16 38.25
CA ALA A 46 -29.52 -21.29 37.16
C ALA A 46 -29.81 -19.94 36.47
N SER A 47 -30.03 -18.86 37.24
CA SER A 47 -30.26 -17.53 36.68
C SER A 47 -29.05 -16.95 35.94
N LEU A 48 -27.83 -17.20 36.44
CA LEU A 48 -26.59 -16.80 35.77
C LEU A 48 -26.40 -17.56 34.46
N MET A 49 -26.65 -18.87 34.44
CA MET A 49 -26.57 -19.68 33.23
C MET A 49 -27.61 -19.24 32.19
N GLU A 50 -28.84 -18.94 32.62
CA GLU A 50 -29.88 -18.40 31.74
C GLU A 50 -29.47 -17.07 31.11
N SER A 51 -28.92 -16.14 31.92
CA SER A 51 -28.44 -14.84 31.40
C SER A 51 -27.18 -14.92 30.53
N MET A 52 -26.39 -16.00 30.62
CA MET A 52 -25.27 -16.27 29.72
C MET A 52 -25.73 -16.89 28.39
N ASN A 53 -26.79 -17.71 28.43
CA ASN A 53 -27.38 -18.32 27.24
C ASN A 53 -28.27 -17.33 26.47
N ALA A 54 -28.90 -16.37 27.16
CA ALA A 54 -29.70 -15.32 26.53
C ALA A 54 -28.86 -14.25 25.81
N ARG A 55 -27.55 -14.17 26.11
CA ARG A 55 -26.63 -13.32 25.35
C ARG A 55 -26.34 -13.97 24.01
N ASN A 56 -26.45 -13.20 22.94
CA ASN A 56 -26.22 -13.63 21.56
C ASN A 56 -24.84 -14.32 21.44
N GLN A 57 -24.82 -15.66 21.40
CA GLN A 57 -23.59 -16.43 21.27
C GLN A 57 -23.25 -16.58 19.79
N VAL A 58 -21.96 -16.47 19.48
CA VAL A 58 -21.43 -16.68 18.14
C VAL A 58 -20.33 -17.73 18.18
N SER A 59 -20.40 -18.64 17.21
CA SER A 59 -19.44 -19.72 17.06
C SER A 59 -18.19 -19.20 16.35
N VAL A 60 -17.06 -19.15 17.07
CA VAL A 60 -15.78 -18.69 16.53
C VAL A 60 -14.80 -19.84 16.36
N LEU A 61 -13.92 -19.72 15.37
CA LEU A 61 -12.87 -20.70 15.12
C LEU A 61 -11.71 -20.47 16.11
N VAL A 62 -11.29 -21.52 16.82
CA VAL A 62 -10.17 -21.45 17.78
C VAL A 62 -9.19 -22.61 17.59
N PRO A 63 -7.87 -22.42 17.78
CA PRO A 63 -6.90 -23.51 17.77
C PRO A 63 -7.05 -24.43 18.99
N VAL A 64 -6.88 -25.74 18.79
CA VAL A 64 -6.87 -26.74 19.88
C VAL A 64 -5.51 -26.81 20.59
N THR A 65 -4.43 -26.41 19.91
CA THR A 65 -3.06 -26.34 20.41
C THR A 65 -2.44 -24.99 20.02
N ASP A 66 -1.24 -24.70 20.56
CA ASP A 66 -0.48 -23.52 20.12
C ASP A 66 0.07 -23.79 18.71
N LEU A 67 -0.36 -22.97 17.74
CA LEU A 67 0.00 -23.12 16.34
C LEU A 67 0.99 -22.03 15.92
N LYS A 68 2.02 -22.43 15.17
CA LYS A 68 2.99 -21.51 14.56
C LYS A 68 2.46 -20.97 13.23
N ALA A 69 3.10 -19.90 12.74
CA ALA A 69 2.90 -19.45 11.36
C ALA A 69 3.19 -20.61 10.38
N GLY A 70 2.41 -20.67 9.31
CA GLY A 70 2.43 -21.73 8.30
C GLY A 70 1.53 -22.93 8.59
N ALA A 71 0.96 -23.05 9.80
CA ALA A 71 0.07 -24.16 10.12
C ALA A 71 -1.22 -24.13 9.27
N PRO A 72 -1.63 -25.26 8.66
CA PRO A 72 -2.83 -25.32 7.85
C PRO A 72 -4.11 -25.30 8.69
N LEU A 73 -5.17 -24.68 8.16
CA LEU A 73 -6.50 -24.63 8.76
C LEU A 73 -7.25 -25.95 8.54
N THR A 74 -6.84 -26.99 9.27
CA THR A 74 -7.49 -28.31 9.24
C THR A 74 -8.37 -28.53 10.47
N SER A 75 -9.36 -29.42 10.35
CA SER A 75 -10.27 -29.78 11.45
C SER A 75 -9.54 -30.43 12.63
N ASP A 76 -8.32 -30.94 12.41
CA ASP A 76 -7.48 -31.51 13.47
C ASP A 76 -6.87 -30.43 14.39
N ASN A 77 -6.64 -29.24 13.84
CA ASN A 77 -5.95 -28.14 14.51
C ASN A 77 -6.90 -27.07 15.05
N PHE A 78 -8.14 -27.02 14.57
CA PHE A 78 -9.12 -26.01 14.92
C PHE A 78 -10.45 -26.61 15.35
N ALA A 79 -11.10 -25.95 16.31
CA ALA A 79 -12.41 -26.30 16.81
C ALA A 79 -13.33 -25.06 16.83
N ALA A 80 -14.64 -25.31 16.79
CA ALA A 80 -15.64 -24.28 17.02
C ALA A 80 -15.81 -24.06 18.53
N ARG A 81 -15.86 -22.80 18.96
CA ARG A 81 -16.18 -22.44 20.35
C ARG A 81 -17.20 -21.31 20.38
N GLU A 82 -18.24 -21.50 21.20
CA GLU A 82 -19.24 -20.47 21.44
C GLU A 82 -18.67 -19.38 22.36
N VAL A 83 -18.77 -18.13 21.92
CA VAL A 83 -18.36 -16.94 22.67
C VAL A 83 -19.45 -15.88 22.53
N SER A 84 -19.68 -15.07 23.57
CA SER A 84 -20.64 -13.94 23.49
C SER A 84 -20.23 -12.98 22.38
N ALA A 85 -21.18 -12.54 21.56
CA ALA A 85 -20.93 -11.61 20.45
C ALA A 85 -20.20 -10.33 20.90
N ASP A 86 -20.46 -9.86 22.12
CA ASP A 86 -19.82 -8.67 22.70
C ASP A 86 -18.30 -8.80 22.90
N PHE A 87 -17.76 -10.03 22.96
CA PHE A 87 -16.33 -10.29 23.15
C PHE A 87 -15.61 -10.67 21.86
N VAL A 88 -16.31 -10.67 20.73
CA VAL A 88 -15.78 -11.11 19.44
C VAL A 88 -15.57 -9.88 18.55
N TYR A 89 -14.35 -9.70 18.06
CA TYR A 89 -14.05 -8.67 17.07
C TYR A 89 -14.77 -8.98 15.75
N ASP A 90 -15.19 -7.94 15.03
CA ASP A 90 -15.89 -8.07 13.75
C ASP A 90 -15.09 -8.82 12.66
N ASP A 91 -13.75 -8.82 12.76
CA ASP A 91 -12.87 -9.54 11.84
C ASP A 91 -12.53 -10.98 12.27
N THR A 92 -13.17 -11.48 13.32
CA THR A 92 -13.01 -12.85 13.81
C THR A 92 -13.68 -13.84 12.86
N ILE A 93 -12.98 -14.92 12.55
CA ILE A 93 -13.47 -15.97 11.66
C ILE A 93 -14.49 -16.82 12.42
N ARG A 94 -15.70 -16.91 11.85
CA ARG A 94 -16.77 -17.73 12.40
C ARG A 94 -16.58 -19.19 11.99
N ALA A 95 -17.05 -20.11 12.82
CA ALA A 95 -16.94 -21.54 12.55
C ALA A 95 -17.66 -21.95 11.25
N GLN A 96 -18.75 -21.26 10.88
CA GLN A 96 -19.49 -21.49 9.63
C GLN A 96 -18.66 -21.21 8.36
N ASP A 97 -17.65 -20.34 8.43
CA ASP A 97 -16.86 -19.95 7.27
C ASP A 97 -15.65 -20.89 7.06
N PHE A 98 -15.45 -21.87 7.96
CA PHE A 98 -14.30 -22.76 7.99
C PHE A 98 -14.10 -23.52 6.67
N ASP A 99 -15.17 -24.05 6.07
CA ASP A 99 -15.08 -24.83 4.83
C ASP A 99 -14.44 -24.05 3.69
N SER A 100 -14.74 -22.75 3.60
CA SER A 100 -14.15 -21.87 2.59
C SER A 100 -12.66 -21.59 2.84
N LEU A 101 -12.23 -21.64 4.10
CA LEU A 101 -10.89 -21.25 4.55
C LEU A 101 -9.95 -22.46 4.78
N SER A 102 -10.45 -23.68 4.63
CA SER A 102 -9.73 -24.94 4.87
C SER A 102 -8.42 -25.10 4.07
N LYS A 103 -8.26 -24.38 2.95
CA LYS A 103 -7.05 -24.40 2.11
C LYS A 103 -6.00 -23.38 2.53
N LEU A 104 -6.28 -22.57 3.54
CA LEU A 104 -5.42 -21.48 3.99
C LEU A 104 -4.50 -21.94 5.11
N THR A 105 -3.44 -21.17 5.30
CA THR A 105 -2.47 -21.33 6.39
C THR A 105 -2.42 -20.08 7.25
N LEU A 106 -2.00 -20.24 8.50
CA LEU A 106 -1.74 -19.11 9.40
C LEU A 106 -0.55 -18.29 8.91
N VAL A 107 -0.67 -16.96 8.94
CA VAL A 107 0.45 -16.04 8.67
C VAL A 107 1.22 -15.65 9.93
N ARG A 108 0.61 -15.85 11.10
CA ARG A 108 1.17 -15.53 12.42
C ARG A 108 0.88 -16.65 13.42
N PRO A 109 1.70 -16.80 14.47
CA PRO A 109 1.42 -17.78 15.51
C PRO A 109 0.16 -17.40 16.29
N VAL A 110 -0.70 -18.38 16.55
CA VAL A 110 -1.95 -18.22 17.31
C VAL A 110 -1.96 -19.22 18.45
N LYS A 111 -2.21 -18.73 19.67
CA LYS A 111 -2.27 -19.57 20.87
C LYS A 111 -3.56 -20.38 20.92
N ARG A 112 -3.50 -21.52 21.62
CA ARG A 112 -4.65 -22.35 21.92
C ARG A 112 -5.79 -21.53 22.49
N GLY A 113 -6.99 -21.72 21.95
CA GLY A 113 -8.20 -21.09 22.45
C GLY A 113 -8.30 -19.58 22.18
N ALA A 114 -7.39 -18.97 21.41
CA ALA A 114 -7.56 -17.61 20.93
C ALA A 114 -8.47 -17.62 19.68
N PRO A 115 -9.48 -16.72 19.56
CA PRO A 115 -10.26 -16.59 18.34
C PRO A 115 -9.39 -16.20 17.15
N VAL A 116 -9.48 -16.96 16.06
CA VAL A 116 -8.71 -16.70 14.84
C VAL A 116 -9.31 -15.52 14.12
N ARG A 117 -8.49 -14.53 13.76
CA ARG A 117 -8.93 -13.36 13.00
C ARG A 117 -8.52 -13.50 11.55
N ARG A 118 -9.20 -12.74 10.68
CA ARG A 118 -8.89 -12.70 9.24
C ARG A 118 -7.48 -12.21 8.94
N ALA A 119 -6.87 -11.44 9.83
CA ALA A 119 -5.47 -11.01 9.71
C ALA A 119 -4.46 -12.08 10.16
N ASP A 120 -4.90 -13.17 10.79
CA ASP A 120 -4.04 -14.28 11.23
C ASP A 120 -3.97 -15.39 10.17
N VAL A 121 -4.89 -15.37 9.21
CA VAL A 121 -4.99 -16.33 8.11
C VAL A 121 -4.47 -15.67 6.84
N SER A 122 -3.81 -16.45 5.99
CA SER A 122 -3.45 -16.00 4.65
C SER A 122 -4.70 -15.50 3.91
N SER A 123 -4.58 -14.35 3.26
CA SER A 123 -5.67 -13.86 2.40
C SER A 123 -5.98 -14.92 1.34
N PHE A 124 -7.26 -15.15 1.08
CA PHE A 124 -7.71 -15.93 -0.07
C PHE A 124 -6.88 -15.52 -1.29
N GLN A 125 -6.26 -16.51 -1.94
CA GLN A 125 -5.22 -16.37 -2.95
C GLN A 125 -3.82 -16.12 -2.37
N ALA A 126 -2.98 -17.15 -2.43
CA ALA A 126 -1.71 -16.96 -3.12
C ALA A 126 -2.08 -16.39 -4.50
N ARG A 127 -2.28 -15.08 -4.58
CA ARG A 127 -2.40 -14.37 -5.85
C ARG A 127 -1.14 -14.74 -6.58
N ASP A 128 -1.29 -15.32 -7.77
CA ASP A 128 -0.14 -15.34 -8.66
C ASP A 128 0.37 -13.89 -8.74
N PHE A 129 1.68 -13.69 -8.89
CA PHE A 129 2.23 -12.33 -8.85
C PHE A 129 1.55 -11.41 -9.89
N SER A 130 1.06 -12.03 -10.97
CA SER A 130 0.20 -11.43 -12.00
C SER A 130 -1.15 -10.91 -11.46
N ASP A 131 -1.80 -11.62 -10.55
CA ASP A 131 -3.08 -11.24 -9.93
C ASP A 131 -2.96 -10.03 -9.00
N MET A 132 -1.75 -9.71 -8.52
CA MET A 132 -1.50 -8.51 -7.70
C MET A 132 -1.48 -7.23 -8.54
N LEU A 133 -1.32 -7.34 -9.86
CA LEU A 133 -1.28 -6.20 -10.76
C LEU A 133 -2.69 -5.65 -11.00
N LYS A 134 -2.79 -4.32 -11.07
CA LYS A 134 -4.02 -3.67 -11.53
C LYS A 134 -4.22 -3.97 -13.03
N PRO A 135 -5.46 -4.22 -13.48
CA PRO A 135 -5.75 -4.34 -14.91
C PRO A 135 -5.16 -3.17 -15.70
N GLY A 136 -4.46 -3.46 -16.79
CA GLY A 136 -3.78 -2.45 -17.60
C GLY A 136 -2.37 -2.07 -17.16
N THR A 137 -1.85 -2.61 -16.06
CA THR A 137 -0.45 -2.42 -15.61
C THR A 137 0.41 -3.66 -15.82
N ARG A 138 1.73 -3.49 -15.83
CA ARG A 138 2.74 -4.55 -16.00
C ARG A 138 3.77 -4.42 -14.88
N ALA A 139 4.36 -5.56 -14.51
CA ALA A 139 5.53 -5.61 -13.67
C ALA A 139 6.79 -5.42 -14.52
N LEU A 140 7.62 -4.43 -14.20
CA LEU A 140 8.94 -4.26 -14.79
C LEU A 140 10.00 -4.32 -13.70
N THR A 141 10.89 -5.30 -13.79
CA THR A 141 12.04 -5.42 -12.90
C THR A 141 13.19 -4.59 -13.46
N ILE A 142 13.77 -3.74 -12.61
CA ILE A 142 14.96 -2.97 -12.90
C ILE A 142 16.05 -3.34 -11.89
N ASP A 143 17.29 -3.42 -12.38
CA ASP A 143 18.44 -3.59 -11.52
C ASP A 143 18.77 -2.27 -10.82
N ILE A 144 19.07 -2.36 -9.54
CA ILE A 144 19.51 -1.24 -8.71
C ILE A 144 20.88 -1.57 -8.12
N ASP A 145 21.76 -0.58 -8.09
CA ASP A 145 23.00 -0.70 -7.32
C ASP A 145 22.68 -0.47 -5.83
N THR A 146 23.34 -1.20 -4.95
CA THR A 146 23.25 -1.05 -3.48
C THR A 146 23.58 0.37 -3.01
N THR A 147 24.41 1.11 -3.77
CA THR A 147 24.71 2.52 -3.51
C THR A 147 23.56 3.47 -3.90
N ASN A 148 22.60 2.99 -4.71
CA ASN A 148 21.62 3.82 -5.45
C ASN A 148 20.21 3.77 -4.86
N SER A 149 19.97 2.98 -3.82
CA SER A 149 18.62 2.77 -3.26
C SER A 149 18.64 2.84 -1.75
N ALA A 150 18.52 4.05 -1.18
CA ALA A 150 18.16 4.32 0.22
C ALA A 150 18.50 3.20 1.23
N ASP A 151 19.73 2.69 1.23
CA ASP A 151 20.22 1.57 2.06
C ASP A 151 19.26 0.37 2.18
N ASN A 152 18.77 -0.16 1.05
CA ASN A 152 17.81 -1.28 0.99
C ASN A 152 16.50 -1.04 1.77
N MET A 153 16.12 0.21 2.03
CA MET A 153 14.88 0.58 2.73
C MET A 153 13.63 0.60 1.84
N LEU A 154 13.78 0.39 0.53
CA LEU A 154 12.62 0.17 -0.32
C LEU A 154 11.93 -1.12 0.13
N LYS A 155 10.61 -1.05 0.21
CA LYS A 155 9.72 -2.19 0.50
C LYS A 155 8.57 -2.18 -0.51
N PRO A 156 7.93 -3.32 -0.78
CA PRO A 156 6.69 -3.36 -1.53
C PRO A 156 5.65 -2.39 -0.94
N GLY A 157 5.01 -1.61 -1.80
CA GLY A 157 4.07 -0.55 -1.45
C GLY A 157 4.68 0.86 -1.31
N ASN A 158 6.01 1.03 -1.43
CA ASN A 158 6.61 2.36 -1.54
C ASN A 158 6.41 2.96 -2.93
N ARG A 159 6.57 4.27 -3.03
CA ARG A 159 6.53 5.03 -4.28
C ARG A 159 7.90 5.64 -4.54
N ILE A 160 8.32 5.66 -5.80
CA ILE A 160 9.62 6.21 -6.20
C ILE A 160 9.47 7.13 -7.41
N ASP A 161 10.41 8.06 -7.53
CA ASP A 161 10.66 8.83 -8.74
C ASP A 161 11.94 8.27 -9.40
N LEU A 162 11.95 8.20 -10.73
CA LEU A 162 13.01 7.59 -11.52
C LEU A 162 13.73 8.66 -12.33
N PHE A 163 15.01 8.85 -12.06
CA PHE A 163 15.89 9.75 -12.80
C PHE A 163 16.73 8.96 -13.79
N MET A 164 16.97 9.54 -14.96
CA MET A 164 17.92 9.04 -15.95
C MET A 164 19.14 9.95 -15.97
N ILE A 165 20.32 9.36 -15.83
CA ILE A 165 21.59 10.03 -16.02
C ILE A 165 22.18 9.55 -17.34
N ALA A 166 22.29 10.45 -18.32
CA ALA A 166 22.81 10.13 -19.64
C ALA A 166 23.71 11.26 -20.16
N THR A 167 24.65 10.89 -21.02
CA THR A 167 25.42 11.85 -21.82
C THR A 167 24.56 12.24 -23.03
N PRO A 168 24.20 13.52 -23.22
CA PRO A 168 23.48 13.96 -24.40
C PRO A 168 24.25 13.58 -25.66
N GLY A 169 23.55 13.11 -26.70
CA GLY A 169 24.17 12.85 -28.00
C GLY A 169 24.69 14.14 -28.65
N ASP A 170 25.64 14.00 -29.58
CA ASP A 170 26.41 15.08 -30.26
C ASP A 170 25.58 16.09 -31.09
N GLY A 171 24.27 16.20 -30.88
CA GLY A 171 23.35 17.07 -31.64
C GLY A 171 23.03 18.42 -31.01
N SER A 172 23.55 18.75 -29.82
CA SER A 172 23.42 20.08 -29.23
C SER A 172 24.67 20.92 -29.52
N ASP A 173 24.52 21.99 -30.29
CA ASP A 173 25.54 22.94 -30.76
C ASP A 173 26.18 23.80 -29.63
N SER A 174 26.14 23.31 -28.39
CA SER A 174 26.75 23.92 -27.23
C SER A 174 27.74 22.92 -26.65
N GLY A 175 29.01 23.32 -26.53
CA GLY A 175 30.16 22.47 -26.18
C GLY A 175 30.15 21.82 -24.78
N SER A 176 28.98 21.57 -24.19
CA SER A 176 28.83 20.89 -22.90
C SER A 176 28.81 19.38 -23.10
N ARG A 177 30.01 18.77 -23.20
CA ARG A 177 30.20 17.30 -23.14
C ARG A 177 30.04 16.78 -21.70
N GLY A 178 28.94 17.14 -21.04
CA GLY A 178 28.63 16.77 -19.66
C GLY A 178 27.47 15.80 -19.57
N GLN A 179 27.45 14.96 -18.53
CA GLN A 179 26.27 14.16 -18.22
C GLN A 179 25.09 15.08 -17.81
N SER A 180 23.87 14.63 -18.06
CA SER A 180 22.67 15.30 -17.59
C SER A 180 21.82 14.32 -16.78
N ALA A 181 21.24 14.81 -15.69
CA ALA A 181 20.27 14.08 -14.88
C ALA A 181 18.88 14.64 -15.15
N GLN A 182 17.97 13.81 -15.63
CA GLN A 182 16.59 14.20 -15.94
C GLN A 182 15.60 13.29 -15.23
N LEU A 183 14.52 13.86 -14.69
CA LEU A 183 13.38 13.10 -14.21
C LEU A 183 12.71 12.38 -15.39
N LEU A 184 12.73 11.06 -15.38
CA LEU A 184 12.14 10.23 -16.43
C LEU A 184 10.67 9.97 -16.16
N LEU A 185 10.35 9.49 -14.95
CA LEU A 185 8.99 9.17 -14.51
C LEU A 185 8.89 9.44 -13.01
N SER A 186 7.75 9.97 -12.57
CA SER A 186 7.43 10.18 -11.16
C SER A 186 6.28 9.28 -10.70
N ASP A 187 6.17 9.09 -9.40
CA ASP A 187 5.10 8.36 -8.72
C ASP A 187 4.92 6.90 -9.17
N LEU A 188 6.03 6.16 -9.33
CA LEU A 188 5.99 4.74 -9.64
C LEU A 188 5.82 3.90 -8.37
N ALA A 189 4.87 2.97 -8.39
CA ALA A 189 4.65 2.05 -7.27
C ALA A 189 5.61 0.86 -7.33
N VAL A 190 6.28 0.59 -6.21
CA VAL A 190 7.11 -0.60 -6.02
C VAL A 190 6.24 -1.75 -5.56
N ILE A 191 6.28 -2.86 -6.29
CA ILE A 191 5.48 -4.07 -5.99
C ILE A 191 6.31 -5.24 -5.48
N ALA A 192 7.62 -5.24 -5.75
CA ALA A 192 8.54 -6.23 -5.18
C ALA A 192 9.95 -5.66 -5.02
N THR A 193 10.69 -6.19 -4.05
CA THR A 193 12.11 -5.91 -3.83
C THR A 193 12.85 -7.24 -3.71
N GLY A 194 13.69 -7.57 -4.68
CA GLY A 194 14.25 -8.92 -4.83
C GLY A 194 13.15 -9.98 -4.91
N ARG A 195 13.05 -10.82 -3.88
CA ARG A 195 12.01 -11.86 -3.74
C ARG A 195 10.88 -11.48 -2.79
N ASP A 196 10.95 -10.34 -2.11
CA ASP A 196 9.91 -9.92 -1.18
C ASP A 196 8.80 -9.17 -1.93
N VAL A 197 7.57 -9.67 -1.79
CA VAL A 197 6.33 -9.12 -2.38
C VAL A 197 5.35 -8.68 -1.30
N ARG A 198 5.70 -8.82 -0.01
CA ARG A 198 4.81 -8.52 1.10
C ARG A 198 4.73 -7.01 1.32
N PRO A 199 3.53 -6.41 1.27
CA PRO A 199 3.34 -5.01 1.62
C PRO A 199 3.79 -4.73 3.07
N ARG A 200 4.32 -3.53 3.30
CA ARG A 200 4.74 -3.01 4.61
C ARG A 200 3.70 -3.17 5.73
N ASP A 201 2.41 -3.28 5.43
CA ASP A 201 1.35 -3.35 6.46
C ASP A 201 1.06 -4.80 6.94
N TYR A 202 1.78 -5.80 6.42
CA TYR A 202 1.78 -7.17 6.97
C TYR A 202 2.61 -7.23 8.26
N GLY A 203 2.06 -6.69 9.35
CA GLY A 203 2.50 -6.95 10.74
C GLY A 203 4.01 -6.91 10.97
N GLU A 204 4.64 -5.74 10.82
CA GLU A 204 6.10 -5.58 10.99
C GLU A 204 6.61 -5.74 12.44
N GLU A 205 5.74 -5.90 13.43
CA GLU A 205 6.16 -6.05 14.84
C GLU A 205 6.59 -7.46 15.25
N LEU A 206 6.43 -8.48 14.39
CA LEU A 206 6.72 -9.88 14.77
C LEU A 206 7.87 -10.56 14.00
N SER A 207 8.52 -9.88 13.06
CA SER A 207 9.64 -10.48 12.28
C SER A 207 11.03 -10.10 12.80
N GLN A 208 11.14 -9.58 14.02
CA GLN A 208 12.43 -9.25 14.61
C GLN A 208 13.04 -10.41 15.43
N GLN A 209 12.37 -11.56 15.46
CA GLN A 209 12.87 -12.74 16.14
C GLN A 209 12.74 -13.96 15.22
N ASP A 210 13.87 -14.59 14.94
CA ASP A 210 14.02 -15.98 14.49
C ASP A 210 13.79 -16.27 12.98
N ASP A 211 14.71 -15.79 12.14
CA ASP A 211 15.50 -16.69 11.29
C ASP A 211 16.79 -15.99 10.87
N GLY A 212 17.90 -16.72 10.81
CA GLY A 212 19.23 -16.28 10.39
C GLY A 212 19.30 -15.86 8.91
N SER A 213 18.19 -15.51 8.27
CA SER A 213 18.20 -14.74 7.03
C SER A 213 18.59 -13.31 7.40
N GLN A 214 19.90 -13.06 7.37
CA GLN A 214 20.44 -11.71 7.12
C GLN A 214 19.51 -11.00 6.15
N ARG A 215 19.22 -9.71 6.38
CA ARG A 215 18.56 -8.84 5.39
C ARG A 215 19.29 -9.05 4.06
N GLN A 216 18.77 -9.96 3.23
CA GLN A 216 19.42 -10.29 1.97
C GLN A 216 19.30 -9.02 1.17
N GLY A 217 20.42 -8.34 0.98
CA GLY A 217 20.52 -7.22 0.06
C GLY A 217 19.86 -7.68 -1.24
N TYR A 218 18.96 -6.85 -1.75
CA TYR A 218 18.36 -7.07 -3.05
C TYR A 218 18.97 -6.07 -4.02
N ASP A 219 19.29 -6.57 -5.20
CA ASP A 219 19.89 -5.78 -6.30
C ASP A 219 18.86 -5.47 -7.38
N SER A 220 17.58 -5.79 -7.14
CA SER A 220 16.50 -5.57 -8.10
C SER A 220 15.22 -5.09 -7.43
N VAL A 221 14.52 -4.22 -8.14
CA VAL A 221 13.23 -3.66 -7.72
C VAL A 221 12.23 -3.87 -8.85
N THR A 222 11.03 -4.33 -8.51
CA THR A 222 9.95 -4.50 -9.48
C THR A 222 8.92 -3.40 -9.32
N LEU A 223 8.65 -2.71 -10.43
CA LEU A 223 7.77 -1.55 -10.52
C LEU A 223 6.47 -1.91 -11.22
N GLN A 224 5.38 -1.32 -10.76
CA GLN A 224 4.09 -1.36 -11.46
C GLN A 224 4.01 -0.18 -12.44
N VAL A 225 3.99 -0.49 -13.73
CA VAL A 225 4.06 0.49 -14.82
C VAL A 225 2.99 0.25 -15.87
N SER A 226 2.58 1.29 -16.60
CA SER A 226 1.82 1.14 -17.84
C SER A 226 2.71 0.61 -18.98
N PRO A 227 2.15 0.05 -20.07
CA PRO A 227 2.94 -0.38 -21.24
C PRO A 227 3.83 0.71 -21.81
N GLU A 228 3.32 1.95 -21.88
CA GLU A 228 4.07 3.10 -22.40
C GLU A 228 5.24 3.46 -21.48
N GLN A 229 5.01 3.48 -20.16
CA GLN A 229 6.06 3.71 -19.18
C GLN A 229 7.13 2.60 -19.23
N ALA A 230 6.72 1.33 -19.40
CA ALA A 230 7.64 0.21 -19.52
C ALA A 230 8.58 0.39 -20.73
N ALA A 231 8.04 0.79 -21.89
CA ALA A 231 8.84 1.06 -23.08
C ALA A 231 9.82 2.23 -22.87
N LYS A 232 9.37 3.31 -22.21
CA LYS A 232 10.23 4.46 -21.88
C LYS A 232 11.39 4.06 -20.94
N ILE A 233 11.11 3.27 -19.91
CA ILE A 233 12.14 2.79 -18.97
C ILE A 233 13.13 1.86 -19.69
N ALA A 234 12.64 0.91 -20.50
CA ALA A 234 13.49 -0.01 -21.25
C ALA A 234 14.44 0.73 -22.22
N LEU A 235 13.97 1.79 -22.88
CA LEU A 235 14.81 2.63 -23.72
C LEU A 235 15.82 3.42 -22.88
N ALA A 236 15.38 4.03 -21.78
CA ALA A 236 16.25 4.80 -20.90
C ALA A 236 17.40 3.96 -20.29
N GLN A 237 17.15 2.68 -19.99
CA GLN A 237 18.18 1.73 -19.55
C GLN A 237 19.29 1.50 -20.60
N LYS A 238 18.98 1.66 -21.89
CA LYS A 238 19.98 1.54 -22.96
C LYS A 238 20.75 2.84 -23.19
N VAL A 239 20.12 3.98 -22.92
CA VAL A 239 20.68 5.32 -23.17
C VAL A 239 21.54 5.82 -22.00
N GLY A 240 21.24 5.40 -20.77
CA GLY A 240 21.96 5.87 -19.59
C GLY A 240 21.72 5.02 -18.35
N THR A 241 22.13 5.55 -17.20
CA THR A 241 21.95 4.89 -15.91
C THR A 241 20.70 5.43 -15.21
N LEU A 242 19.85 4.53 -14.74
CA LEU A 242 18.68 4.90 -13.95
C LEU A 242 19.02 5.05 -12.46
N ARG A 243 18.40 6.01 -11.79
CA ARG A 243 18.49 6.23 -10.34
C ARG A 243 17.09 6.32 -9.75
N ALA A 244 16.79 5.47 -8.79
CA ALA A 244 15.53 5.46 -8.07
C ALA A 244 15.63 6.34 -6.82
N VAL A 245 14.66 7.23 -6.63
CA VAL A 245 14.57 8.13 -5.48
C VAL A 245 13.29 7.83 -4.73
N LEU A 246 13.38 7.56 -3.42
CA LEU A 246 12.21 7.26 -2.60
C LEU A 246 11.34 8.50 -2.41
N ARG A 247 10.07 8.39 -2.76
CA ARG A 247 9.07 9.43 -2.60
C ARG A 247 8.38 9.31 -1.24
N ASN A 248 8.10 10.45 -0.61
CA ASN A 248 7.30 10.46 0.62
C ASN A 248 5.87 9.95 0.33
N ARG A 249 5.34 9.08 1.18
CA ARG A 249 3.99 8.50 1.03
C ARG A 249 2.88 9.56 1.02
N SER A 250 3.06 10.65 1.74
CA SER A 250 2.06 11.72 1.83
C SER A 250 2.18 12.73 0.69
N ASP A 251 3.25 12.66 -0.11
CA ASP A 251 3.46 13.56 -1.24
C ASP A 251 2.69 13.08 -2.47
N LYS A 252 1.60 13.78 -2.78
CA LYS A 252 0.71 13.53 -3.93
C LYS A 252 0.86 14.57 -5.05
N LEU A 253 1.79 15.51 -4.92
CA LEU A 253 1.91 16.61 -5.88
C LEU A 253 2.61 16.13 -7.16
N ALA A 254 2.18 16.61 -8.33
CA ALA A 254 2.90 16.28 -9.55
C ALA A 254 4.34 16.82 -9.47
N THR A 255 5.34 15.95 -9.62
CA THR A 255 6.74 16.37 -9.66
C THR A 255 6.95 17.13 -10.99
N PRO A 256 7.39 18.40 -10.97
CA PRO A 256 7.67 19.14 -12.21
C PRO A 256 8.83 18.48 -12.96
N PRO A 257 8.96 18.71 -14.28
CA PRO A 257 10.14 18.26 -15.03
C PRO A 257 11.41 18.85 -14.41
N VAL A 258 12.34 17.98 -14.00
CA VAL A 258 13.64 18.37 -13.44
C VAL A 258 14.72 17.89 -14.40
N THR A 259 15.57 18.82 -14.86
CA THR A 259 16.77 18.52 -15.65
C THR A 259 17.93 19.32 -15.08
N VAL A 260 19.02 18.64 -14.74
CA VAL A 260 20.26 19.25 -14.23
C VAL A 260 21.41 18.81 -15.12
N GLN A 261 22.19 19.77 -15.62
CA GLN A 261 23.38 19.52 -16.42
C GLN A 261 24.62 19.51 -15.54
N GLN A 262 25.58 18.65 -15.84
CA GLN A 262 26.83 18.57 -15.07
C GLN A 262 27.55 19.92 -14.94
N ALA A 263 27.55 20.76 -15.97
CA ALA A 263 28.18 22.09 -15.92
C ALA A 263 27.62 22.99 -14.79
N SER A 264 26.31 22.93 -14.56
CA SER A 264 25.63 23.71 -13.50
C SER A 264 26.03 23.29 -12.08
N LEU A 265 26.59 22.10 -11.90
CA LEU A 265 27.08 21.63 -10.60
C LEU A 265 28.45 22.22 -10.24
N PHE A 266 29.22 22.65 -11.24
CA PHE A 266 30.60 23.16 -11.07
C PHE A 266 30.69 24.69 -11.21
N GLY A 267 29.55 25.38 -11.35
CA GLY A 267 29.51 26.84 -11.46
C GLY A 267 30.03 27.40 -12.77
N ASP A 268 30.16 26.57 -13.82
CA ASP A 268 30.44 27.04 -15.18
C ASP A 268 29.12 27.38 -15.87
N ASP A 269 28.47 28.40 -15.32
CA ASP A 269 27.36 29.05 -15.96
C ASP A 269 27.97 29.77 -17.17
N GLY A 270 27.79 29.21 -18.38
CA GLY A 270 28.22 29.82 -19.66
C GLY A 270 27.72 31.26 -19.91
N SER A 271 27.09 31.91 -18.93
CA SER A 271 27.03 33.36 -18.81
C SER A 271 28.35 33.91 -18.25
N ALA A 272 29.33 34.13 -19.14
CA ALA A 272 30.33 35.17 -18.93
C ALA A 272 29.64 36.56 -18.94
N GLY A 273 28.84 36.85 -17.89
CA GLY A 273 28.35 38.18 -17.61
C GLY A 273 29.52 38.99 -17.11
N ILE A 274 30.21 39.70 -18.02
CA ILE A 274 31.24 40.67 -17.67
C ILE A 274 30.60 41.72 -16.76
N GLN A 275 30.93 41.66 -15.46
CA GLN A 275 30.52 42.65 -14.48
C GLN A 275 31.38 43.91 -14.70
N TYR A 276 30.83 44.93 -15.34
CA TYR A 276 31.49 46.23 -15.43
C TYR A 276 31.39 46.95 -14.09
N ILE A 277 32.51 47.00 -13.35
CA ILE A 277 32.67 47.93 -12.23
C ILE A 277 32.98 49.31 -12.83
N VAL A 278 31.95 50.12 -13.04
CA VAL A 278 32.16 51.55 -13.30
C VAL A 278 32.40 52.23 -11.96
N GLY A 279 33.67 52.47 -11.64
CA GLY A 279 34.06 53.21 -10.45
C GLY A 279 33.52 54.65 -10.51
N GLY A 280 32.47 54.91 -9.74
CA GLY A 280 31.91 56.24 -9.50
C GLY A 280 31.79 56.47 -8.01
N LYS A 281 32.54 57.43 -7.48
CA LYS A 281 32.50 57.83 -6.07
C LYS A 281 31.19 58.62 -5.84
N GLY A 282 30.17 57.96 -5.31
CA GLY A 282 28.89 58.58 -4.96
C GLY A 282 27.93 57.55 -4.41
N GLU A 283 27.38 57.82 -3.22
CA GLU A 283 26.49 56.93 -2.48
C GLU A 283 25.24 56.55 -3.30
N SER A 284 24.89 55.25 -3.23
CA SER A 284 23.54 54.72 -3.42
C SER A 284 22.84 54.96 -4.77
N SER A 285 23.03 54.05 -5.73
CA SER A 285 21.93 53.60 -6.60
C SER A 285 22.24 52.26 -7.29
N VAL A 286 21.68 51.16 -6.76
CA VAL A 286 21.51 49.93 -7.53
C VAL A 286 20.35 50.18 -8.50
N SER A 287 20.66 50.41 -9.78
CA SER A 287 19.67 50.52 -10.84
C SER A 287 19.52 49.16 -11.52
N THR A 288 18.55 48.35 -11.08
CA THR A 288 18.00 47.28 -11.92
C THR A 288 16.95 47.93 -12.82
N ARG A 289 17.24 48.04 -14.12
CA ARG A 289 16.20 48.46 -15.07
C ARG A 289 15.17 47.33 -15.23
N PRO A 290 13.85 47.65 -15.34
CA PRO A 290 12.83 46.67 -15.62
C PRO A 290 12.92 46.19 -17.07
N ALA A 291 12.52 44.93 -17.29
CA ALA A 291 12.46 44.29 -18.59
C ALA A 291 11.57 45.06 -19.58
N LEU A 292 12.07 45.20 -20.81
CA LEU A 292 11.29 45.52 -21.99
C LEU A 292 11.53 44.42 -23.01
N ASP A 293 10.47 43.64 -23.28
CA ASP A 293 10.38 42.75 -24.42
C ASP A 293 10.64 43.56 -25.70
N ALA A 294 11.72 43.21 -26.40
CA ALA A 294 11.96 43.66 -27.76
C ALA A 294 12.43 42.46 -28.58
N LYS A 295 11.45 41.77 -29.15
CA LYS A 295 11.63 40.98 -30.36
C LYS A 295 11.48 41.93 -31.56
N PRO A 296 12.53 42.21 -32.36
CA PRO A 296 12.38 42.57 -33.75
C PRO A 296 12.78 41.35 -34.60
N ALA A 297 11.82 40.70 -35.25
CA ALA A 297 11.41 41.04 -36.62
C ALA A 297 12.44 40.57 -37.65
N ASN A 298 12.62 39.25 -37.80
CA ASN A 298 13.21 38.63 -38.99
C ASN A 298 12.82 37.17 -39.21
N ALA A 299 11.58 36.78 -38.85
CA ALA A 299 11.04 35.45 -39.14
C ALA A 299 9.71 35.46 -39.91
N HIS A 300 9.10 36.64 -40.12
CA HIS A 300 7.89 36.77 -40.96
C HIS A 300 8.18 37.16 -42.41
N ALA A 301 9.28 37.83 -42.72
CA ALA A 301 9.62 38.16 -44.11
C ALA A 301 9.97 36.90 -44.94
N ALA A 302 10.69 35.94 -44.35
CA ALA A 302 11.04 34.68 -45.03
C ALA A 302 9.83 33.74 -45.20
N ALA A 303 8.91 33.70 -44.22
CA ALA A 303 7.71 32.87 -44.28
C ALA A 303 6.64 33.43 -45.23
N VAL A 304 6.52 34.75 -45.36
CA VAL A 304 5.58 35.38 -46.29
C VAL A 304 6.08 35.25 -47.74
N ALA A 305 7.40 35.37 -47.99
CA ALA A 305 7.97 35.16 -49.32
C ALA A 305 7.80 33.71 -49.83
N ASP A 306 7.94 32.70 -48.95
CA ASP A 306 7.74 31.29 -49.32
C ASP A 306 6.26 30.94 -49.58
N VAL A 307 5.34 31.58 -48.85
CA VAL A 307 3.89 31.41 -49.09
C VAL A 307 3.45 32.11 -50.38
N GLU A 308 3.98 33.29 -50.69
CA GLU A 308 3.65 34.03 -51.91
C GLU A 308 4.20 33.31 -53.17
N GLN A 309 5.41 32.74 -53.11
CA GLN A 309 5.95 31.90 -54.17
C GLN A 309 5.14 30.61 -54.38
N ARG A 310 4.67 29.98 -53.30
CA ARG A 310 3.80 28.79 -53.39
C ARG A 310 2.43 29.13 -53.96
N MET A 311 1.84 30.28 -53.62
CA MET A 311 0.56 30.71 -54.20
C MET A 311 0.68 31.11 -55.67
N ALA A 312 1.78 31.75 -56.08
CA ALA A 312 2.06 32.05 -57.49
C ALA A 312 2.22 30.76 -58.31
N ALA A 313 2.93 29.76 -57.80
CA ALA A 313 3.09 28.46 -58.47
C ALA A 313 1.76 27.69 -58.63
N ILE A 314 0.85 27.80 -57.65
CA ILE A 314 -0.48 27.17 -57.72
C ILE A 314 -1.36 27.88 -58.76
N SER A 315 -1.31 29.22 -58.84
CA SER A 315 -2.05 29.99 -59.86
C SER A 315 -1.58 29.66 -61.28
N ASP A 316 -0.26 29.61 -61.50
CA ASP A 316 0.31 29.25 -62.81
C ASP A 316 -0.07 27.83 -63.24
N ALA A 317 -0.11 26.89 -62.29
CA ALA A 317 -0.57 25.53 -62.54
C ALA A 317 -2.06 25.48 -62.90
N GLN A 318 -2.91 26.26 -62.23
CA GLN A 318 -4.34 26.37 -62.54
C GLN A 318 -4.58 26.99 -63.92
N GLN A 319 -3.84 28.04 -64.29
CA GLN A 319 -3.96 28.66 -65.60
C GLN A 319 -3.54 27.72 -66.73
N ARG A 320 -2.46 26.95 -66.55
CA ARG A 320 -2.05 25.92 -67.53
C ARG A 320 -3.10 24.81 -67.66
N ALA A 321 -3.73 24.40 -66.57
CA ALA A 321 -4.81 23.40 -66.62
C ALA A 321 -6.05 23.92 -67.36
N VAL A 322 -6.41 25.19 -67.17
CA VAL A 322 -7.52 25.82 -67.90
C VAL A 322 -7.18 25.97 -69.39
N GLN A 323 -5.95 26.35 -69.74
CA GLN A 323 -5.49 26.43 -71.12
C GLN A 323 -5.54 25.05 -71.81
N GLN A 324 -5.08 23.99 -71.13
CA GLN A 324 -5.14 22.62 -71.65
C GLN A 324 -6.58 22.13 -71.85
N MET A 325 -7.51 22.52 -70.98
CA MET A 325 -8.93 22.21 -71.17
C MET A 325 -9.53 22.99 -72.34
N GLN A 326 -9.16 24.25 -72.54
CA GLN A 326 -9.60 25.04 -73.70
C GLN A 326 -9.03 24.48 -75.01
N ASP A 327 -7.77 24.05 -75.03
CA ASP A 327 -7.15 23.40 -76.18
C ASP A 327 -7.78 22.03 -76.47
N ALA A 328 -8.14 21.26 -75.44
CA ALA A 328 -8.86 19.99 -75.58
C ALA A 328 -10.30 20.18 -76.10
N VAL A 329 -10.98 21.26 -75.71
CA VAL A 329 -12.32 21.60 -76.22
C VAL A 329 -12.24 22.10 -77.66
N ASN A 330 -11.29 22.98 -77.99
CA ASN A 330 -11.10 23.46 -79.36
C ASN A 330 -10.58 22.37 -80.31
N GLY A 331 -9.76 21.44 -79.82
CA GLY A 331 -9.31 20.26 -80.58
C GLY A 331 -10.42 19.25 -80.87
N ARG A 332 -11.52 19.27 -80.11
CA ARG A 332 -12.68 18.38 -80.33
C ARG A 332 -13.67 18.92 -81.37
N ILE A 333 -13.65 20.23 -81.63
CA ILE A 333 -14.52 20.88 -82.62
C ILE A 333 -13.90 20.82 -84.03
N GLY A 334 -12.58 20.62 -84.16
CA GLY A 334 -11.88 20.51 -85.45
C GLY A 334 -11.88 19.12 -86.11
N ARG A 335 -12.53 18.10 -85.53
CA ARG A 335 -12.48 16.70 -86.04
C ARG A 335 -13.82 16.15 -86.55
N THR A 336 -14.77 17.04 -86.85
CA THR A 336 -15.99 16.71 -87.60
C THR A 336 -16.15 17.64 -88.80
N ARG A 337 -15.36 17.38 -89.83
CA ARG A 337 -15.72 17.58 -91.24
C ARG A 337 -14.81 16.73 -92.11
#